data_AF-A0A812W5P9-F1
#
_entry.id   AF-A0A812W5P9-F1
#
_cell.length_a   1.000
_cell.length_b   1.000
_cell.length_c   1.000
_cell.angle_alpha   90.00
_cell.angle_beta   90.00
_cell.angle_gamma   90.00
#
_symmetry.space_group_name_H-M   'P 1'
#
loop_
_entity.id
_entity.type
_entity.pdbx_description
1 polymer ?
#
loop_
_entity_poly.entity_id
_entity_poly.type
_entity_poly.pdbx_seq_one_letter_code
_entity_poly.pdbx_strand_id
1 'polypeptide(L)'
;MLLDPLSMVHGQHSRLSISASVAGQRWCMLLATRRASHFAESDVRRIVGNNLHSVLRHCRSADADVAAAAMIVASIYAADALPFVRQPVAEAMLALMEELVKSNVHANLRQIGCCMRPLAILMRWLSKPQRQKLVSLVVKLLLDSSVTNKLLAVWDLKMLWLVDDAPRQTYAEAEQQLRAFAHSDTAAVRPVRWALEDLFDSS
;
A
#
# COMPACT_ATOMS: atom_id res chain seq x y z
N MET A 1 32.81 -16.12 22.85
CA MET A 1 32.13 -15.10 22.04
C MET A 1 31.14 -14.39 22.93
N LEU A 2 31.53 -13.24 23.48
CA LEU A 2 30.68 -12.36 24.28
C LEU A 2 29.91 -11.46 23.32
N LEU A 3 28.58 -11.55 23.36
CA LEU A 3 27.68 -10.61 22.66
C LEU A 3 27.81 -9.23 23.32
N ASP A 4 28.13 -8.22 22.51
CA ASP A 4 28.34 -6.84 22.94
C ASP A 4 27.00 -6.20 23.38
N PRO A 5 26.83 -5.85 24.68
CA PRO A 5 25.58 -5.28 25.21
C PRO A 5 25.19 -3.94 24.55
N LEU A 6 26.13 -3.23 23.93
CA LEU A 6 25.87 -1.95 23.28
C LEU A 6 25.09 -2.08 21.97
N SER A 7 25.15 -3.25 21.32
CA SER A 7 24.43 -3.53 20.07
C SER A 7 22.91 -3.76 20.30
N MET A 8 22.49 -4.18 21.49
CA MET A 8 21.08 -4.28 21.88
C MET A 8 20.45 -2.92 22.25
N VAL A 9 21.25 -1.99 22.79
CA VAL A 9 20.75 -0.68 23.25
C VAL A 9 20.44 0.26 22.09
N HIS A 10 21.21 0.23 21.00
CA HIS A 10 20.93 1.04 19.80
C HIS A 10 19.63 0.63 19.07
N GLY A 11 19.32 -0.67 19.04
CA GLY A 11 18.07 -1.18 18.47
C GLY A 11 16.84 -0.81 19.30
N GLN A 12 16.97 -0.77 20.63
CA GLN A 12 15.88 -0.40 21.54
C GLN A 12 15.62 1.11 21.58
N HIS A 13 16.66 1.94 21.57
CA HIS A 13 16.50 3.40 21.52
C HIS A 13 15.82 3.88 20.23
N SER A 14 16.15 3.26 19.10
CA SER A 14 15.52 3.54 17.81
C SER A 14 14.04 3.12 17.81
N ARG A 15 13.71 1.96 18.37
CA ARG A 15 12.33 1.46 18.49
C ARG A 15 11.48 2.29 19.46
N LEU A 16 12.06 2.73 20.58
CA LEU A 16 11.38 3.60 21.56
C LEU A 16 11.16 5.02 21.01
N SER A 17 12.16 5.59 20.32
CA SER A 17 12.07 6.85 19.60
C SER A 17 10.97 6.83 18.52
N ILE A 18 10.92 5.75 17.74
CA ILE A 18 9.85 5.54 16.75
C ILE A 18 8.50 5.38 17.45
N SER A 19 8.39 4.62 18.55
CA SER A 19 7.11 4.46 19.26
C SER A 19 6.57 5.78 19.83
N ALA A 20 7.44 6.63 20.38
CA ALA A 20 7.08 7.94 20.91
C ALA A 20 6.75 8.94 19.78
N SER A 21 7.51 8.90 18.69
CA SER A 21 7.26 9.67 17.47
C SER A 21 5.93 9.28 16.82
N VAL A 22 5.65 7.98 16.71
CA VAL A 22 4.42 7.43 16.13
C VAL A 22 3.20 7.76 17.00
N ALA A 23 3.34 7.72 18.33
CA ALA A 23 2.30 8.17 19.23
C ALA A 23 2.02 9.68 19.06
N GLY A 24 3.05 10.53 19.06
CA GLY A 24 2.91 11.97 18.84
C GLY A 24 2.31 12.31 17.47
N GLN A 25 2.73 11.61 16.41
CA GLN A 25 2.20 11.77 15.06
C GLN A 25 0.74 11.33 14.94
N ARG A 26 0.34 10.26 15.63
CA ARG A 26 -1.08 9.84 15.73
C ARG A 26 -1.93 10.89 16.44
N TRP A 27 -1.42 11.48 17.52
CA TRP A 27 -2.13 12.53 18.25
C TRP A 27 -2.34 13.78 17.40
N CYS A 28 -1.32 14.25 16.69
CA CYS A 28 -1.46 15.40 15.79
C CYS A 28 -2.47 15.15 14.66
N MET A 29 -2.51 13.94 14.10
CA MET A 29 -3.53 13.59 13.10
C MET A 29 -4.94 13.50 13.67
N LEU A 30 -5.12 12.84 14.82
CA LEU A 30 -6.42 12.73 15.49
C LEU A 30 -6.99 14.10 15.86
N LEU A 31 -6.13 15.06 16.21
CA LEU A 31 -6.54 16.44 16.47
C LEU A 31 -6.89 17.18 15.18
N ALA A 32 -6.15 16.95 14.08
CA ALA A 32 -6.42 17.55 12.78
C ALA A 32 -7.70 17.03 12.10
N THR A 33 -8.06 15.76 12.29
CA THR A 33 -9.26 15.15 11.69
C THR A 33 -10.55 15.52 12.41
N ARG A 34 -10.49 15.84 13.71
CA ARG A 34 -11.63 16.38 14.42
C ARG A 34 -11.84 17.83 13.99
N ARG A 35 -12.94 18.10 13.27
CA ARG A 35 -13.48 19.45 12.94
C ARG A 35 -13.71 20.37 14.15
N ALA A 36 -13.32 19.95 15.36
CA ALA A 36 -13.48 20.62 16.63
C ALA A 36 -12.16 21.13 17.21
N SER A 37 -11.02 20.95 16.53
CA SER A 37 -9.76 21.52 17.00
C SER A 37 -9.63 22.96 16.51
N HIS A 38 -9.28 23.87 17.42
CA HIS A 38 -9.09 25.31 17.12
C HIS A 38 -7.79 25.61 16.33
N PHE A 39 -7.18 24.61 15.69
CA PHE A 39 -5.95 24.79 14.94
C PHE A 39 -6.22 25.41 13.57
N ALA A 40 -5.40 26.38 13.18
CA ALA A 40 -5.43 26.91 11.83
C ALA A 40 -5.07 25.81 10.81
N GLU A 41 -5.75 25.81 9.66
CA GLU A 41 -5.49 24.83 8.60
C GLU A 41 -4.02 24.85 8.15
N SER A 42 -3.39 26.03 8.14
CA SER A 42 -1.97 26.22 7.82
C SER A 42 -1.05 25.48 8.81
N ASP A 43 -1.37 25.51 10.11
CA ASP A 43 -0.59 24.80 11.12
C ASP A 43 -0.78 23.30 11.03
N VAL A 44 -2.01 22.84 10.81
CA VAL A 44 -2.30 21.43 10.54
C VAL A 44 -1.52 20.94 9.33
N ARG A 45 -1.56 21.68 8.21
CA ARG A 45 -0.85 21.33 6.99
C ARG A 45 0.67 21.30 7.20
N ARG A 46 1.23 22.27 7.94
CA ARG A 46 2.66 22.32 8.25
C ARG A 46 3.09 21.12 9.10
N ILE A 47 2.39 20.83 10.20
CA ILE A 47 2.77 19.75 11.13
C ILE A 47 2.54 18.39 10.48
N VAL A 48 1.32 18.13 10.01
CA VAL A 48 0.94 16.85 9.41
C VAL A 48 1.72 16.62 8.11
N GLY A 49 1.92 17.65 7.29
CA GLY A 49 2.68 17.56 6.04
C GLY A 49 4.16 17.24 6.24
N ASN A 50 4.84 17.93 7.17
CA ASN A 50 6.24 17.65 7.48
C ASN A 50 6.44 16.24 8.04
N ASN A 51 5.53 15.82 8.94
CA ASN A 51 5.56 14.47 9.49
C ASN A 51 5.30 13.42 8.42
N LEU A 52 4.33 13.66 7.53
CA LEU A 52 4.05 12.78 6.39
C LEU A 52 5.28 12.62 5.51
N HIS A 53 5.97 13.71 5.17
CA HIS A 53 7.17 13.63 4.34
C HIS A 53 8.26 12.74 4.98
N SER A 54 8.49 12.89 6.30
CA SER A 54 9.41 12.02 7.04
C SER A 54 8.96 10.56 7.02
N VAL A 55 7.68 10.29 7.26
CA VAL A 55 7.12 8.92 7.20
C VAL A 55 7.31 8.30 5.82
N LEU A 56 6.98 9.02 4.75
CA LEU A 56 7.12 8.53 3.37
C LEU A 56 8.58 8.26 3.01
N ARG A 57 9.52 9.09 3.50
CA ARG A 57 10.96 8.82 3.37
C ARG A 57 11.35 7.51 4.08
N HIS A 58 10.87 7.27 5.30
CA HIS A 58 11.18 6.06 6.05
C HIS A 58 10.56 4.79 5.47
N CYS A 59 9.50 4.89 4.65
CA CYS A 59 8.98 3.75 3.90
C CYS A 59 10.01 3.14 2.94
N ARG A 60 11.03 3.91 2.54
CA ARG A 60 12.15 3.48 1.69
C ARG A 60 13.42 3.11 2.49
N SER A 61 13.30 2.91 3.80
CA SER A 61 14.43 2.51 4.64
C SER A 61 14.99 1.16 4.20
N ALA A 62 16.32 1.02 4.23
CA ALA A 62 16.99 -0.27 4.06
C ALA A 62 16.71 -1.22 5.25
N ASP A 63 16.42 -0.65 6.42
CA ASP A 63 15.90 -1.41 7.55
C ASP A 63 14.42 -1.77 7.30
N ALA A 64 14.16 -3.06 7.13
CA ALA A 64 12.85 -3.60 6.81
C ALA A 64 11.80 -3.40 7.92
N ASP A 65 12.21 -3.37 9.19
CA ASP A 65 11.30 -3.13 10.31
C ASP A 65 10.90 -1.66 10.37
N VAL A 66 11.86 -0.75 10.15
CA VAL A 66 11.59 0.70 10.03
C VAL A 66 10.67 0.98 8.84
N ALA A 67 10.95 0.37 7.68
CA ALA A 67 10.12 0.53 6.49
C ALA A 67 8.69 0.02 6.73
N ALA A 68 8.53 -1.16 7.33
CA ALA A 68 7.22 -1.73 7.65
C ALA A 68 6.45 -0.85 8.66
N ALA A 69 7.11 -0.36 9.70
CA ALA A 69 6.50 0.54 10.69
C ALA A 69 6.05 1.85 10.04
N ALA A 70 6.88 2.45 9.18
CA ALA A 70 6.52 3.66 8.45
C ALA A 70 5.31 3.45 7.53
N MET A 71 5.20 2.31 6.85
CA MET A 71 4.03 2.00 6.01
C MET A 71 2.75 1.80 6.82
N ILE A 72 2.84 1.25 8.04
CA ILE A 72 1.71 1.20 8.98
C ILE A 72 1.25 2.63 9.33
N VAL A 73 2.20 3.54 9.59
CA VAL A 73 1.88 4.95 9.86
C VAL A 73 1.25 5.60 8.63
N ALA A 74 1.81 5.40 7.44
CA ALA A 74 1.23 5.90 6.18
C ALA A 74 -0.21 5.40 5.96
N SER A 75 -0.53 4.17 6.39
CA SER A 75 -1.90 3.63 6.33
C SER A 75 -2.86 4.38 7.26
N ILE A 76 -2.38 4.84 8.42
CA ILE A 76 -3.18 5.68 9.33
C ILE A 76 -3.43 7.04 8.69
N TYR A 77 -2.39 7.67 8.12
CA TYR A 77 -2.51 8.90 7.34
C TYR A 77 -3.54 8.77 6.18
N ALA A 78 -3.54 7.63 5.49
CA ALA A 78 -4.50 7.32 4.45
C ALA A 78 -5.94 7.20 4.98
N ALA A 79 -6.14 6.51 6.11
CA ALA A 79 -7.45 6.28 6.72
C ALA A 79 -8.08 7.56 7.29
N ASP A 80 -7.26 8.41 7.90
CA ASP A 80 -7.67 9.69 8.48
C ASP A 80 -8.01 10.75 7.41
N ALA A 81 -7.71 10.43 6.13
CA ALA A 81 -8.33 10.97 4.93
C ALA A 81 -8.30 12.50 4.78
N LEU A 82 -7.32 13.19 5.38
CA LEU A 82 -7.07 14.60 5.08
C LEU A 82 -6.77 14.75 3.58
N PRO A 83 -7.52 15.57 2.81
CA PRO A 83 -7.38 15.62 1.35
C PRO A 83 -5.94 15.87 0.87
N PHE A 84 -5.20 16.74 1.56
CA PHE A 84 -3.80 17.06 1.23
C PHE A 84 -2.80 15.94 1.54
N VAL A 85 -3.20 14.90 2.29
CA VAL A 85 -2.37 13.74 2.65
C VAL A 85 -2.54 12.60 1.63
N ARG A 86 -3.75 12.45 1.08
CA ARG A 86 -4.11 11.29 0.23
C ARG A 86 -3.18 11.13 -0.97
N GLN A 87 -2.98 12.23 -1.71
CA GLN A 87 -2.22 12.18 -2.96
C GLN A 87 -0.72 11.86 -2.74
N PRO A 88 -0.01 12.52 -1.81
CA PRO A 88 1.37 12.14 -1.50
C PRO A 88 1.53 10.68 -1.05
N VAL A 89 0.59 10.15 -0.25
CA VAL A 89 0.62 8.75 0.15
C VAL A 89 0.41 7.84 -1.07
N ALA A 90 -0.60 8.09 -1.89
CA ALA A 90 -0.88 7.30 -3.08
C ALA A 90 0.33 7.25 -4.04
N GLU A 91 0.93 8.40 -4.34
CA GLU A 91 2.09 8.50 -5.22
C GLU A 91 3.31 7.74 -4.66
N ALA A 92 3.63 7.97 -3.38
CA ALA A 92 4.77 7.32 -2.75
C ALA A 92 4.60 5.80 -2.67
N MET A 93 3.40 5.32 -2.33
CA MET A 93 3.13 3.88 -2.21
C MET A 93 3.10 3.19 -3.58
N LEU A 94 2.53 3.83 -4.61
CA LEU A 94 2.55 3.29 -5.98
C LEU A 94 3.97 3.23 -6.55
N ALA A 95 4.77 4.28 -6.34
CA ALA A 95 6.16 4.31 -6.78
C ALA A 95 6.98 3.22 -6.09
N LEU A 96 6.83 3.07 -4.77
CA LEU A 96 7.53 2.05 -4.01
C LEU A 96 7.11 0.63 -4.42
N MET A 97 5.80 0.37 -4.55
CA MET A 97 5.31 -0.93 -4.99
C MET A 97 5.85 -1.29 -6.38
N GLU A 98 5.93 -0.33 -7.30
CA GLU A 98 6.50 -0.55 -8.62
C GLU A 98 8.00 -0.90 -8.55
N GLU A 99 8.79 -0.19 -7.75
CA GLU A 99 10.21 -0.49 -7.52
C GLU A 99 10.41 -1.91 -6.94
N LEU A 100 9.57 -2.30 -5.97
CA LEU A 100 9.63 -3.60 -5.32
C LEU A 100 9.23 -4.75 -6.26
N VAL A 101 8.19 -4.55 -7.07
CA VAL A 101 7.76 -5.53 -8.09
C VAL A 101 8.82 -5.69 -9.18
N LYS A 102 9.47 -4.59 -9.61
CA LYS A 102 10.52 -4.63 -10.65
C LYS A 102 11.81 -5.30 -10.18
N SER A 103 12.16 -5.15 -8.89
CA SER A 103 13.42 -5.66 -8.37
C SER A 103 13.37 -7.16 -8.11
N ASN A 104 12.42 -7.63 -7.30
CA ASN A 104 12.21 -9.06 -7.02
C ASN A 104 10.90 -9.25 -6.23
N VAL A 105 9.85 -9.77 -6.87
CA VAL A 105 8.54 -9.98 -6.22
C VAL A 105 8.68 -10.89 -4.99
N HIS A 106 9.36 -12.03 -5.12
CA HIS A 106 9.49 -13.02 -4.06
C HIS A 106 10.16 -12.45 -2.80
N ALA A 107 11.28 -11.76 -2.98
CA ALA A 107 12.03 -11.16 -1.87
C ALA A 107 11.24 -10.04 -1.18
N ASN A 108 10.36 -9.36 -1.92
CA ASN A 108 9.69 -8.15 -1.45
C ASN A 108 8.21 -8.35 -1.08
N LEU A 109 7.68 -9.59 -1.06
CA LEU A 109 6.26 -9.87 -0.82
C LEU A 109 5.69 -9.15 0.41
N ARG A 110 6.44 -9.13 1.52
CA ARG A 110 6.03 -8.45 2.76
C ARG A 110 5.85 -6.95 2.54
N GLN A 111 6.82 -6.29 1.91
CA GLN A 111 6.80 -4.83 1.68
C GLN A 111 5.75 -4.45 0.63
N ILE A 112 5.58 -5.26 -0.41
CA ILE A 112 4.51 -5.11 -1.41
C ILE A 112 3.14 -5.16 -0.71
N GLY A 113 2.91 -6.15 0.16
CA GLY A 113 1.68 -6.23 0.96
C GLY A 113 1.48 -5.02 1.88
N CYS A 114 2.56 -4.47 2.44
CA CYS A 114 2.49 -3.23 3.22
C CYS A 114 2.17 -1.99 2.38
N CYS A 115 2.61 -1.92 1.11
CA CYS A 115 2.21 -0.86 0.18
C CYS A 115 0.73 -0.96 -0.22
N MET A 116 0.20 -2.18 -0.35
CA MET A 116 -1.20 -2.39 -0.72
C MET A 116 -2.20 -1.88 0.32
N ARG A 117 -1.86 -1.92 1.62
CA ARG A 117 -2.77 -1.45 2.69
C ARG A 117 -3.22 0.02 2.55
N PRO A 118 -2.31 1.02 2.46
CA PRO A 118 -2.71 2.41 2.24
C PRO A 118 -3.38 2.60 0.88
N LEU A 119 -2.93 1.90 -0.17
CA LEU A 119 -3.55 2.00 -1.50
C LEU A 119 -4.99 1.47 -1.51
N ALA A 120 -5.26 0.40 -0.78
CA ALA A 120 -6.61 -0.15 -0.63
C ALA A 120 -7.58 0.84 0.03
N ILE A 121 -7.11 1.57 1.04
CA ILE A 121 -7.87 2.63 1.70
C ILE A 121 -8.15 3.80 0.74
N LEU A 122 -7.18 4.11 -0.12
CA LEU A 122 -7.24 5.26 -1.02
C LEU A 122 -7.85 4.95 -2.39
N MET A 123 -8.23 3.70 -2.72
CA MET A 123 -8.62 3.31 -4.09
C MET A 123 -9.63 4.25 -4.75
N ARG A 124 -10.68 4.66 -4.01
CA ARG A 124 -11.72 5.59 -4.52
C ARG A 124 -11.21 7.00 -4.80
N TRP A 125 -10.09 7.38 -4.18
CA TRP A 125 -9.46 8.70 -4.30
C TRP A 125 -8.28 8.73 -5.26
N LEU A 126 -7.82 7.57 -5.73
CA LEU A 126 -6.81 7.50 -6.77
C LEU A 126 -7.34 8.13 -8.05
N SER A 127 -6.47 8.82 -8.80
CA SER A 127 -6.80 9.21 -10.17
C SER A 127 -6.92 7.99 -11.07
N LYS A 128 -7.60 8.11 -12.22
CA LYS A 128 -7.72 7.01 -13.18
C LYS A 128 -6.35 6.42 -13.60
N PRO A 129 -5.31 7.22 -13.92
CA PRO A 129 -3.97 6.68 -14.19
C PRO A 129 -3.36 5.92 -13.02
N GLN A 130 -3.57 6.39 -11.78
CA GLN A 130 -3.09 5.70 -10.58
C GLN A 130 -3.79 4.36 -10.38
N ARG A 131 -5.10 4.28 -10.60
CA ARG A 131 -5.83 3.00 -10.55
C ARG A 131 -5.37 2.03 -11.62
N GLN A 132 -5.17 2.48 -12.85
CA GLN A 132 -4.63 1.65 -13.94
C GLN A 132 -3.24 1.13 -13.61
N LYS A 133 -2.37 1.97 -13.04
CA LYS A 133 -1.05 1.55 -12.56
C LYS A 133 -1.17 0.51 -11.45
N LEU A 134 -2.06 0.72 -10.48
CA LEU A 134 -2.30 -0.24 -9.40
C LEU A 134 -2.77 -1.58 -9.95
N VAL A 135 -3.77 -1.59 -10.82
CA VAL A 135 -4.26 -2.82 -11.49
C VAL A 135 -3.13 -3.53 -12.20
N SER A 136 -2.30 -2.82 -12.99
CA SER A 136 -1.14 -3.43 -13.66
C SER A 136 -0.15 -4.08 -12.67
N LEU A 137 0.11 -3.44 -11.52
CA LEU A 137 0.96 -4.01 -10.48
C LEU A 137 0.32 -5.25 -9.82
N VAL A 138 -0.97 -5.21 -9.50
CA VAL A 138 -1.67 -6.36 -8.91
C VAL A 138 -1.74 -7.54 -9.89
N VAL A 139 -1.96 -7.29 -11.19
CA VAL A 139 -1.90 -8.34 -12.22
C VAL A 139 -0.50 -8.97 -12.26
N LYS A 140 0.58 -8.17 -12.27
CA LYS A 140 1.94 -8.72 -12.22
C LYS A 140 2.17 -9.62 -11.01
N LEU A 141 1.66 -9.23 -9.83
CA LEU A 141 1.72 -10.08 -8.64
C LEU A 141 0.93 -11.38 -8.82
N LEU A 142 -0.27 -11.30 -9.39
CA LEU A 142 -1.09 -12.48 -9.62
C LEU A 142 -0.43 -13.45 -10.60
N LEU A 143 0.28 -12.95 -11.62
CA LEU A 143 0.99 -13.77 -12.59
C LEU A 143 2.30 -14.36 -12.06
N ASP A 144 2.88 -13.78 -11.00
CA ASP A 144 4.14 -14.24 -10.42
C ASP A 144 3.94 -15.56 -9.64
N SER A 145 4.78 -16.57 -9.92
CA SER A 145 4.66 -17.90 -9.31
C SER A 145 5.02 -17.95 -7.83
N SER A 146 5.78 -16.97 -7.33
CA SER A 146 6.18 -16.87 -5.93
C SER A 146 5.07 -16.36 -5.02
N VAL A 147 4.03 -15.74 -5.60
CA VAL A 147 2.86 -15.28 -4.85
C VAL A 147 1.97 -16.48 -4.54
N THR A 148 1.97 -16.89 -3.27
CA THR A 148 1.16 -18.01 -2.76
C THR A 148 -0.29 -17.59 -2.48
N ASN A 149 -0.49 -16.39 -1.93
CA ASN A 149 -1.84 -15.87 -1.64
C ASN A 149 -2.43 -15.09 -2.83
N LYS A 150 -2.74 -15.82 -3.90
CA LYS A 150 -3.33 -15.24 -5.12
C LYS A 150 -4.77 -14.76 -4.91
N LEU A 151 -5.51 -15.35 -3.98
CA LEU A 151 -6.89 -14.95 -3.66
C LEU A 151 -6.96 -13.49 -3.18
N LEU A 152 -6.00 -13.05 -2.37
CA LEU A 152 -5.94 -11.66 -1.92
C LEU A 152 -5.75 -10.69 -3.09
N ALA A 153 -4.90 -11.03 -4.05
CA ALA A 153 -4.70 -10.20 -5.24
C ALA A 153 -5.97 -10.14 -6.12
N VAL A 154 -6.71 -11.26 -6.25
CA VAL A 154 -8.01 -11.25 -6.96
C VAL A 154 -9.04 -10.40 -6.21
N TRP A 155 -9.05 -10.44 -4.87
CA TRP A 155 -9.91 -9.56 -4.07
C TRP A 155 -9.60 -8.08 -4.30
N ASP A 156 -8.31 -7.71 -4.30
CA ASP A 156 -7.88 -6.33 -4.57
C ASP A 156 -8.30 -5.87 -5.98
N LEU A 157 -8.20 -6.75 -6.99
CA LEU A 157 -8.71 -6.49 -8.34
C LEU A 157 -10.22 -6.29 -8.35
N LYS A 158 -10.98 -7.14 -7.65
CA LYS A 158 -12.44 -6.99 -7.54
C LYS A 158 -12.82 -5.64 -6.93
N MET A 159 -12.13 -5.22 -5.88
CA MET A 159 -12.36 -3.91 -5.28
C MET A 159 -12.05 -2.77 -6.26
N LEU A 160 -11.00 -2.87 -7.07
CA LEU A 160 -10.67 -1.88 -8.10
C LEU A 160 -11.70 -1.84 -9.24
N TRP A 161 -12.24 -2.99 -9.64
CA TRP A 161 -13.31 -3.07 -10.64
C TRP A 161 -14.57 -2.35 -10.19
N LEU A 162 -14.92 -2.43 -8.91
CA LEU A 162 -16.07 -1.75 -8.33
C LEU A 162 -15.92 -0.22 -8.19
N VAL A 163 -14.72 0.32 -8.41
CA VAL A 163 -14.46 1.77 -8.26
C VAL A 163 -14.76 2.55 -9.55
N ASP A 164 -14.72 1.91 -10.71
CA ASP A 164 -14.95 2.56 -12.00
C ASP A 164 -16.29 2.12 -12.62
N ASP A 165 -16.99 3.05 -13.28
CA ASP A 165 -18.30 2.77 -13.91
C ASP A 165 -18.18 1.85 -15.14
N ALA A 166 -17.01 1.85 -15.80
CA ALA A 166 -16.71 1.03 -16.98
C ALA A 166 -15.35 0.34 -16.83
N PRO A 167 -15.23 -0.65 -15.93
CA PRO A 167 -13.94 -1.24 -15.57
C PRO A 167 -13.34 -2.03 -16.73
N ARG A 168 -14.14 -2.75 -17.54
CA ARG A 168 -13.66 -3.48 -18.72
C ARG A 168 -12.97 -2.59 -19.75
N GLN A 169 -13.51 -1.38 -19.97
CA GLN A 169 -12.88 -0.41 -20.87
C GLN A 169 -11.64 0.23 -20.23
N THR A 170 -11.71 0.51 -18.93
CA THR A 170 -10.61 1.16 -18.20
C THR A 170 -9.39 0.25 -18.02
N TYR A 171 -9.62 -1.06 -17.92
CA TYR A 171 -8.62 -2.08 -17.60
C TYR A 171 -8.49 -3.16 -18.69
N ALA A 172 -8.79 -2.83 -19.96
CA ALA A 172 -8.85 -3.80 -21.05
C ALA A 172 -7.59 -4.68 -21.20
N GLU A 173 -6.39 -4.08 -21.06
CA GLU A 173 -5.13 -4.83 -21.11
C GLU A 173 -5.01 -5.83 -19.94
N ALA A 174 -5.35 -5.38 -18.73
CA ALA A 174 -5.33 -6.22 -17.54
C ALA A 174 -6.37 -7.36 -17.65
N GLU A 175 -7.57 -7.07 -18.15
CA GLU A 175 -8.60 -8.08 -18.40
C GLU A 175 -8.11 -9.14 -19.40
N GLN A 176 -7.45 -8.73 -20.49
CA GLN A 176 -6.86 -9.66 -21.45
C GLN A 176 -5.81 -10.57 -20.80
N GLN A 177 -4.90 -10.01 -19.99
CA GLN A 177 -3.88 -10.78 -19.26
C GLN A 177 -4.49 -11.75 -18.25
N LEU A 178 -5.50 -11.30 -17.50
CA LEU A 178 -6.21 -12.12 -16.52
C LEU A 178 -6.97 -13.27 -17.17
N ARG A 179 -7.61 -13.04 -18.32
CA ARG A 179 -8.27 -14.11 -19.10
C ARG A 179 -7.27 -15.12 -19.60
N ALA A 180 -6.14 -14.68 -20.19
CA ALA A 180 -5.10 -15.59 -20.63
C ALA A 180 -4.57 -16.45 -19.47
N PHE A 181 -4.39 -15.85 -18.29
CA PHE A 181 -4.00 -16.56 -17.08
C PHE A 181 -5.05 -17.57 -16.62
N ALA A 182 -6.33 -17.19 -16.55
CA ALA A 182 -7.43 -18.05 -16.11
C ALA A 182 -7.59 -19.32 -16.98
N HIS A 183 -7.35 -19.18 -18.28
CA HIS A 183 -7.39 -20.28 -19.26
C HIS A 183 -6.11 -21.12 -19.28
N SER A 184 -5.06 -20.74 -18.56
CA SER A 184 -3.87 -21.57 -18.45
C SER A 184 -4.11 -22.75 -17.49
N ASP A 185 -3.57 -23.91 -17.83
CA ASP A 185 -3.70 -25.14 -17.03
C ASP A 185 -2.66 -25.28 -15.91
N THR A 186 -2.13 -24.15 -15.47
CA THR A 186 -1.11 -24.12 -14.42
C THR A 186 -1.72 -24.44 -13.05
N ALA A 187 -0.98 -25.17 -12.22
CA ALA A 187 -1.38 -25.42 -10.82
C ALA A 187 -1.58 -24.11 -10.02
N ALA A 188 -0.91 -23.04 -10.45
CA ALA A 188 -1.00 -21.70 -9.90
C ALA A 188 -2.40 -21.06 -10.07
N VAL A 189 -3.16 -21.44 -11.09
CA VAL A 189 -4.47 -20.83 -11.43
C VAL A 189 -5.63 -21.55 -10.76
N ARG A 190 -5.55 -22.88 -10.60
CA ARG A 190 -6.62 -23.69 -10.00
C ARG A 190 -7.25 -23.09 -8.73
N PRO A 191 -6.50 -22.57 -7.74
CA PRO A 191 -7.11 -22.05 -6.51
C PRO A 191 -7.92 -20.76 -6.72
N VAL A 192 -7.70 -20.03 -7.82
CA VAL A 192 -8.29 -18.70 -8.06
C VAL A 192 -9.14 -18.60 -9.33
N ARG A 193 -9.26 -19.68 -10.12
CA ARG A 193 -9.99 -19.68 -11.39
C ARG A 193 -11.43 -19.18 -11.24
N TRP A 194 -12.18 -19.75 -10.29
CA TRP A 194 -13.56 -19.35 -10.00
C TRP A 194 -13.69 -17.86 -9.62
N ALA A 195 -12.71 -17.32 -8.90
CA ALA A 195 -12.73 -15.92 -8.46
C ALA A 195 -12.41 -14.96 -9.61
N LEU A 196 -11.60 -15.40 -10.58
CA LEU A 196 -11.36 -14.64 -11.81
C LEU A 196 -12.59 -14.68 -12.73
N GLU A 197 -13.28 -15.81 -12.83
CA GLU A 197 -14.55 -15.91 -13.56
C GLU A 197 -15.61 -14.98 -12.94
N ASP A 198 -15.79 -15.01 -11.62
CA ASP A 198 -16.68 -14.09 -10.89
C ASP A 198 -16.32 -12.61 -11.11
N LEU A 199 -15.02 -12.26 -11.16
CA LEU A 199 -14.57 -10.91 -11.49
C LEU A 199 -15.04 -10.46 -12.89
N PHE A 200 -14.97 -11.36 -13.88
CA PHE A 200 -15.40 -11.06 -15.24
C PHE A 200 -16.92 -10.92 -15.36
N ASP A 201 -17.68 -11.69 -14.59
CA ASP A 201 -19.15 -11.70 -14.61
C ASP A 201 -19.77 -10.54 -13.79
N SER A 202 -19.05 -10.01 -12.82
CA SER A 202 -19.50 -8.91 -11.95
C SER A 202 -19.57 -7.53 -12.63
N SER A 203 -19.34 -7.43 -13.95
CA SER A 203 -19.21 -6.16 -14.69
C SER A 203 -20.23 -6.00 -15.81
#